data_AF-A0A6N1DPM2-F1
#
_entry.id   AF-A0A6N1DPM2-F1
#
_cell.length_a   1.000
_cell.length_b   1.000
_cell.length_c   1.000
_cell.angle_alpha   90.00
_cell.angle_beta   90.00
_cell.angle_gamma   90.00
#
_symmetry.space_group_name_H-M   'P 1'
#
loop_
_entity.id
_entity.type
_entity.pdbx_description
1 polymer ?
#
loop_
_entity_poly.entity_id
_entity_poly.type
_entity_poly.pdbx_seq_one_letter_code
_entity_poly.pdbx_strand_id
1 'polypeptide(L)'
;MQPQPTVIEGTTHHGKPCRVVDNTGEIDAQELRVVLEALIAERRFGLGGLSAAGGNTITIGEPVLSHAQFGDKLYRLLLFPYELRIESF
;
A
#
# COMPACT_ATOMS: atom_id res chain seq x y z
N MET A 1 -16.38 12.02 15.69
CA MET A 1 -16.00 10.60 15.52
C MET A 1 -14.69 10.60 14.77
N GLN A 2 -13.65 9.95 15.29
CA GLN A 2 -12.43 9.75 14.50
C GLN A 2 -12.74 8.71 13.42
N PRO A 3 -12.27 8.90 12.17
CA PRO A 3 -12.40 7.86 11.15
C PRO A 3 -11.76 6.57 11.66
N GLN A 4 -12.45 5.44 11.49
CA GLN A 4 -11.89 4.15 11.86
C GLN A 4 -11.04 3.64 10.69
N PRO A 5 -9.78 3.26 10.93
CA PRO A 5 -8.93 2.75 9.87
C PRO A 5 -9.49 1.43 9.34
N THR A 6 -9.53 1.30 8.01
CA THR A 6 -9.92 0.05 7.34
C THR A 6 -8.67 -0.76 7.03
N VAL A 7 -8.64 -2.02 7.44
CA VAL A 7 -7.48 -2.91 7.22
C VAL A 7 -7.91 -4.12 6.40
N ILE A 8 -7.23 -4.35 5.28
CA ILE A 8 -7.39 -5.55 4.46
C ILE A 8 -6.09 -6.36 4.54
N GLU A 9 -6.21 -7.62 4.95
CA GLU A 9 -5.10 -8.55 5.10
C GLU A 9 -5.03 -9.55 3.94
N GLY A 10 -3.82 -10.01 3.65
CA GLY A 10 -3.54 -11.01 2.62
C GLY A 10 -2.23 -11.73 2.89
N THR A 11 -1.85 -12.57 1.93
CA THR A 11 -0.61 -13.34 2.00
C THR A 11 0.14 -13.21 0.68
N THR A 12 1.40 -12.79 0.76
CA THR A 12 2.29 -12.71 -0.41
C THR A 12 2.54 -14.10 -1.01
N HIS A 13 3.04 -14.15 -2.24
CA HIS A 13 3.43 -15.42 -2.89
C HIS A 13 4.41 -16.28 -2.08
N HIS A 14 5.18 -15.67 -1.17
CA HIS A 14 6.16 -16.37 -0.35
C HIS A 14 5.58 -16.78 1.03
N GLY A 15 4.26 -16.72 1.19
CA GLY A 15 3.58 -17.09 2.44
C GLY A 15 3.72 -16.06 3.56
N LYS A 16 4.27 -14.86 3.29
CA LYS A 16 4.38 -13.81 4.29
C LYS A 16 3.08 -13.02 4.39
N PRO A 17 2.56 -12.73 5.60
CA PRO A 17 1.39 -11.90 5.76
C PRO A 17 1.68 -10.48 5.27
N CYS A 18 0.72 -9.87 4.59
CA CYS A 18 0.78 -8.49 4.15
C CYS A 18 -0.58 -7.81 4.33
N ARG A 19 -0.60 -6.48 4.40
CA ARG A 19 -1.84 -5.72 4.59
C ARG A 19 -1.86 -4.37 3.89
N VAL A 20 -3.05 -3.90 3.57
CA VAL A 20 -3.34 -2.51 3.20
C VAL A 20 -4.12 -1.88 4.35
N VAL A 21 -3.67 -0.71 4.79
CA VAL A 21 -4.28 0.07 5.87
C VAL A 21 -4.72 1.41 5.30
N ASP A 22 -6.01 1.65 5.25
CA ASP A 22 -6.57 2.97 4.99
C ASP A 22 -6.79 3.70 6.32
N ASN A 23 -5.99 4.73 6.58
CA ASN A 23 -6.12 5.55 7.78
C ASN A 23 -7.23 6.61 7.66
N THR A 24 -7.74 6.87 6.44
CA THR A 24 -8.79 7.87 6.23
C THR A 24 -10.19 7.30 6.46
N GLY A 25 -10.34 5.98 6.25
CA GLY A 25 -11.63 5.29 6.37
C GLY A 25 -12.61 5.70 5.27
N GLU A 26 -12.11 6.30 4.18
CA GLU A 26 -12.93 6.82 3.08
C GLU A 26 -12.96 5.89 1.88
N ILE A 27 -12.01 4.95 1.77
CA ILE A 27 -11.85 4.08 0.61
C ILE A 27 -12.64 2.79 0.83
N ASP A 28 -13.36 2.35 -0.20
CA ASP A 28 -14.14 1.12 -0.13
C ASP A 28 -13.24 -0.12 0.07
N ALA A 29 -13.69 -1.05 0.90
CA ALA A 29 -12.94 -2.26 1.22
C ALA A 29 -12.64 -3.13 -0.02
N GLN A 30 -13.51 -3.10 -1.05
CA GLN A 30 -13.28 -3.77 -2.31
C GLN A 30 -12.16 -3.12 -3.12
N GLU A 31 -12.09 -1.78 -3.16
CA GLU A 31 -10.97 -1.07 -3.79
C GLU A 31 -9.65 -1.37 -3.09
N LEU A 32 -9.64 -1.36 -1.75
CA LEU A 32 -8.47 -1.75 -0.96
C LEU A 32 -8.04 -3.20 -1.23
N ARG A 33 -8.99 -4.11 -1.43
CA ARG A 33 -8.71 -5.50 -1.83
C ARG A 33 -8.03 -5.57 -3.19
N VAL A 34 -8.56 -4.86 -4.19
CA VAL A 34 -7.97 -4.82 -5.54
C VAL A 34 -6.54 -4.30 -5.50
N VAL A 35 -6.28 -3.24 -4.71
CA VAL A 35 -4.93 -2.72 -4.49
C VAL A 35 -4.03 -3.77 -3.86
N LEU A 36 -4.49 -4.45 -2.81
CA LEU A 36 -3.72 -5.51 -2.15
C LEU A 36 -3.36 -6.64 -3.12
N GLU A 37 -4.33 -7.11 -3.90
CA GLU A 37 -4.13 -8.18 -4.88
C GLU A 37 -3.15 -7.78 -5.99
N ALA A 38 -3.24 -6.55 -6.49
CA ALA A 38 -2.30 -6.00 -7.47
C ALA A 38 -0.86 -5.98 -6.90
N LEU A 39 -0.67 -5.47 -5.69
CA LEU A 39 0.64 -5.42 -5.04
C LEU A 39 1.23 -6.81 -4.80
N ILE A 40 0.40 -7.80 -4.45
CA ILE A 40 0.83 -9.19 -4.32
C ILE A 40 1.26 -9.73 -5.69
N ALA A 41 0.41 -9.57 -6.71
CA ALA A 41 0.65 -10.08 -8.07
C ALA A 41 1.91 -9.47 -8.70
N GLU A 42 2.15 -8.18 -8.50
CA GLU A 42 3.33 -7.45 -8.96
C GLU A 42 4.56 -7.66 -8.06
N ARG A 43 4.45 -8.47 -6.99
CA ARG A 43 5.52 -8.75 -6.02
C ARG A 43 6.12 -7.48 -5.41
N ARG A 44 5.27 -6.47 -5.18
CA ARG A 44 5.61 -5.17 -4.60
C ARG A 44 5.81 -5.24 -3.09
N PHE A 45 5.32 -6.29 -2.43
CA PHE A 45 5.66 -6.58 -1.04
C PHE A 45 6.99 -7.34 -0.95
N GLY A 46 7.86 -6.89 -0.06
CA GLY A 46 9.21 -7.39 0.20
C GLY A 46 10.29 -6.49 -0.40
N LEU A 47 11.55 -6.90 -0.22
CA LEU A 47 12.73 -6.14 -0.68
C LEU A 47 12.72 -5.89 -2.20
N GLY A 48 12.04 -6.73 -2.99
CA GLY A 48 11.93 -6.60 -4.45
C GLY A 48 11.04 -5.45 -4.92
N GLY A 49 10.01 -5.06 -4.16
CA GLY A 49 9.12 -3.96 -4.53
C GLY A 49 9.75 -2.56 -4.43
N LEU A 50 10.84 -2.44 -3.66
CA LEU A 50 11.63 -1.22 -3.50
C LEU A 50 12.39 -0.82 -4.77
N SER A 51 12.63 -1.76 -5.71
CA SER A 51 13.43 -1.52 -6.92
C SER A 51 12.61 -1.07 -8.14
N ALA A 52 11.28 -1.14 -8.09
CA ALA A 52 10.41 -0.90 -9.25
C ALA A 52 9.74 0.49 -9.25
N ALA A 53 10.19 1.44 -8.42
CA ALA A 53 9.79 2.84 -8.50
C ALA A 53 10.94 3.63 -9.15
N GLY A 54 10.74 4.09 -10.39
CA GLY A 54 11.77 4.66 -11.28
C GLY A 54 12.33 6.02 -10.86
N GLY A 55 13.08 6.07 -9.76
CA GLY A 55 13.88 7.22 -9.32
C GLY A 55 15.24 6.74 -8.81
N ASN A 56 16.31 7.42 -9.21
CA ASN A 56 17.71 6.98 -9.24
C ASN A 56 18.41 6.74 -7.87
N THR A 57 17.69 6.44 -6.79
CA THR A 57 18.26 6.12 -5.48
C THR A 57 17.34 5.16 -4.72
N ILE A 58 17.75 3.91 -4.53
CA ILE A 58 17.04 2.93 -3.70
C ILE A 58 17.56 3.08 -2.26
N THR A 59 16.82 3.76 -1.38
CA THR A 59 17.14 3.71 0.06
C THR A 59 16.55 2.43 0.65
N ILE A 60 17.41 1.45 0.91
CA ILE A 60 17.02 0.19 1.55
C ILE A 60 16.64 0.48 3.01
N GLY A 61 15.36 0.29 3.34
CA GLY A 61 14.86 0.41 4.72
C GLY A 61 13.84 1.53 4.95
N GLU A 62 13.60 2.39 3.96
CA GLU A 62 12.60 3.47 4.06
C GLU A 62 11.33 3.13 3.25
N PRO A 63 10.13 3.53 3.70
CA PRO A 63 8.90 3.30 2.95
C PRO A 63 8.91 4.06 1.62
N VAL A 64 8.45 3.40 0.55
CA VAL A 64 8.29 4.07 -0.76
C VAL A 64 7.06 4.95 -0.69
N LEU A 65 7.27 6.25 -0.86
CA LEU A 65 6.20 7.23 -0.94
C LEU A 65 5.74 7.35 -2.39
N SER A 66 4.45 7.12 -2.62
CA SER A 66 3.77 7.34 -3.90
C SER A 66 2.46 8.07 -3.66
N HIS A 67 1.77 8.48 -4.72
CA HIS A 67 0.41 9.01 -4.64
C HIS A 67 -0.52 8.21 -5.53
N ALA A 68 -1.77 8.07 -5.09
CA ALA A 68 -2.84 7.46 -5.88
C ALA A 68 -4.12 8.26 -5.73
N GLN A 69 -4.93 8.28 -6.79
CA GLN A 69 -6.25 8.88 -6.76
C GLN A 69 -7.29 7.79 -6.57
N PHE A 70 -8.12 7.94 -5.54
CA PHE A 70 -9.31 7.11 -5.32
C PHE A 70 -10.52 8.02 -5.45
N GLY A 71 -11.42 7.71 -6.40
CA GLY A 71 -12.49 8.62 -6.80
C GLY A 71 -11.96 10.01 -7.20
N ASP A 72 -12.43 11.05 -6.52
CA ASP A 72 -12.04 12.45 -6.75
C ASP A 72 -10.94 12.95 -5.81
N LYS A 73 -10.37 12.08 -4.96
CA LYS A 73 -9.41 12.47 -3.92
C LYS A 73 -8.04 11.85 -4.17
N LEU A 74 -7.01 12.66 -3.95
CA LEU A 74 -5.61 12.21 -3.95
C LEU A 74 -5.20 11.78 -2.55
N TYR A 75 -4.51 10.65 -2.49
CA TYR A 75 -4.01 10.04 -1.26
C TYR A 75 -2.51 9.78 -1.37
N ARG A 76 -1.85 9.84 -0.22
CA ARG A 76 -0.46 9.45 -0.04
C ARG A 76 -0.41 7.96 0.26
N LEU A 77 0.45 7.28 -0.48
CA LEU A 77 0.74 5.86 -0.31
C LEU A 77 2.11 5.71 0.34
N LEU A 78 2.17 5.01 1.46
CA LEU A 78 3.41 4.63 2.14
C LEU A 78 3.56 3.12 2.08
N LEU A 79 4.45 2.63 1.21
CA LEU A 79 4.69 1.20 1.05
C LEU A 79 5.89 0.77 1.91
N PHE A 80 5.60 0.05 2.98
CA PHE A 80 6.54 -0.70 3.82
C PHE A 80 6.69 -2.15 3.28
N PRO A 81 7.68 -2.93 3.76
CA PRO A 81 7.95 -4.26 3.22
C PRO A 81 6.75 -5.20 3.12
N TYR A 82 5.80 -5.16 4.05
CA TYR A 82 4.59 -6.01 4.01
C TYR A 82 3.32 -5.23 4.36
N GLU A 83 3.37 -3.91 4.23
CA GLU A 83 2.27 -3.04 4.62
C GLU A 83 2.21 -1.85 3.67
N LEU A 84 1.04 -1.62 3.07
CA LEU A 84 0.74 -0.35 2.42
C LEU A 84 -0.13 0.47 3.38
N ARG A 85 0.26 1.73 3.65
CA ARG A 85 -0.64 2.69 4.30
C ARG A 85 -1.13 3.72 3.30
N ILE A 86 -2.40 4.07 3.44
CA ILE A 86 -3.05 5.13 2.69
C ILE A 86 -3.41 6.24 3.67
N GLU A 87 -2.95 7.44 3.36
CA GLU A 87 -3.16 8.63 4.17
C GLU A 87 -3.72 9.75 3.29
N SER A 88 -4.55 10.61 3.86
CA SER A 88 -4.91 11.88 3.22
C SER A 88 -3.67 12.76 3.10
N PHE A 89 -3.63 13.62 2.07
CA PHE A 89 -2.53 14.57 1.89
C PHE A 89 -2.35 15.54 3.06
#